data_AF-A0A7V8SR05-F1
#
_entry.id   AF-A0A7V8SR05-F1
#
_cell.length_a   1.000
_cell.length_b   1.000
_cell.length_c   1.000
_cell.angle_alpha   90.00
_cell.angle_beta   90.00
_cell.angle_gamma   90.00
#
_symmetry.space_group_name_H-M   'P 1'
#
loop_
_entity.id
_entity.type
_entity.pdbx_description
1 polymer ?
#
loop_
_entity_poly.entity_id
_entity_poly.type
_entity_poly.pdbx_seq_one_letter_code
_entity_poly.pdbx_strand_id
1 'polypeptide(L)'
;MHSIAHVGAAFSDWKSKDKGKQAVLDSAAKAERNTQMLMTDSKDEDGTYRYEELIKDWYLEGSQAHKCRTAYAKGVRDTELELWGHTRFYAPKVSVYDGGRKARLEYCADHDLMEARHGTKEYPLAKAGTYPRHRTHLVKDENWGKDVRPPEDKAGREWKTVRETMTPDGCDKR
;
A
#
# COMPACT_ATOMS: atom_id res chain seq x y z
N MET A 1 15.01 15.65 21.17
CA MET A 1 15.36 14.42 20.42
C MET A 1 14.06 13.88 19.86
N HIS A 2 13.82 13.98 18.55
CA HIS A 2 12.64 13.39 17.93
C HIS A 2 12.94 11.90 17.74
N SER A 3 12.27 11.05 18.50
CA SER A 3 12.38 9.60 18.35
C SER A 3 11.78 9.24 17.01
N ILE A 4 12.59 8.73 16.08
CA ILE A 4 12.11 8.30 14.76
C ILE A 4 11.28 7.03 15.00
N ALA A 5 9.98 7.10 14.77
CA ALA A 5 9.09 5.95 14.72
C ALA A 5 9.70 4.88 13.79
N HIS A 6 10.05 3.71 14.33
CA HIS A 6 10.59 2.61 13.55
C HIS A 6 9.43 1.76 13.03
N VAL A 7 8.84 2.19 11.90
CA VAL A 7 7.90 1.38 11.12
C VAL A 7 8.64 0.71 9.99
N GLY A 8 8.46 -0.61 9.83
CA GLY A 8 9.01 -1.35 8.70
C GLY A 8 8.00 -2.27 8.01
N ALA A 9 8.34 -2.69 6.79
CA ALA A 9 7.53 -3.61 5.99
C ALA A 9 8.39 -4.74 5.41
N ALA A 10 7.93 -5.99 5.56
CA ALA A 10 8.60 -7.18 5.04
C ALA A 10 7.73 -7.88 3.98
N PHE A 11 8.30 -8.20 2.81
CA PHE A 11 7.59 -8.80 1.67
C PHE A 11 8.09 -10.21 1.38
N SER A 12 7.89 -11.12 2.34
CA SER A 12 8.58 -12.41 2.42
C SER A 12 8.45 -13.31 1.17
N ASP A 13 7.36 -13.21 0.40
CA ASP A 13 7.09 -14.09 -0.76
C ASP A 13 6.93 -13.34 -2.09
N TRP A 14 7.32 -12.08 -2.16
CA TRP A 14 7.05 -11.24 -3.32
C TRP A 14 8.13 -11.42 -4.40
N LYS A 15 8.16 -12.61 -5.00
CA LYS A 15 9.08 -12.97 -6.10
C LYS A 15 8.35 -13.78 -7.17
N SER A 16 8.65 -13.49 -8.42
CA SER A 16 8.10 -14.17 -9.60
C SER A 16 9.18 -14.31 -10.68
N LYS A 17 9.20 -15.46 -11.38
CA LYS A 17 10.05 -15.65 -12.57
C LYS A 17 9.53 -14.91 -13.81
N ASP A 18 8.22 -14.64 -13.84
CA ASP A 18 7.57 -13.84 -14.89
C ASP A 18 7.79 -12.35 -14.59
N LYS A 19 8.43 -11.65 -15.54
CA LYS A 19 8.77 -10.22 -15.43
C LYS A 19 7.55 -9.31 -15.33
N GLY A 20 6.46 -9.63 -16.03
CA GLY A 20 5.22 -8.85 -15.99
C GLY A 20 4.54 -8.95 -14.62
N LYS A 21 4.51 -10.16 -14.06
CA LYS A 21 4.05 -10.42 -12.69
C LYS A 21 4.97 -9.78 -11.64
N GLN A 22 6.29 -9.85 -11.83
CA GLN A 22 7.24 -9.21 -10.92
C GLN A 22 7.03 -7.69 -10.86
N ALA A 23 6.83 -7.03 -11.99
CA ALA A 23 6.56 -5.59 -12.01
C ALA A 23 5.29 -5.20 -11.21
N VAL A 24 4.23 -6.03 -11.24
CA VAL A 24 3.04 -5.81 -10.41
C VAL A 24 3.37 -5.92 -8.92
N LEU A 25 4.12 -6.96 -8.55
CA LEU A 25 4.56 -7.17 -7.17
C LEU A 25 5.43 -5.99 -6.70
N ASP A 26 6.38 -5.53 -7.50
CA ASP A 26 7.25 -4.43 -7.11
C ASP A 26 6.46 -3.13 -6.89
N SER A 27 5.54 -2.80 -7.79
CA SER A 27 4.68 -1.62 -7.65
C SER A 27 3.78 -1.69 -6.42
N ALA A 28 3.10 -2.82 -6.19
CA ALA A 28 2.26 -2.97 -5.00
C ALA A 28 3.08 -2.97 -3.70
N ALA A 29 4.29 -3.53 -3.70
CA ALA A 29 5.15 -3.53 -2.52
C ALA A 29 5.62 -2.11 -2.21
N LYS A 30 5.90 -1.33 -3.25
CA LYS A 30 6.24 0.09 -3.10
C LYS A 30 5.04 0.89 -2.59
N ALA A 31 3.83 0.63 -3.08
CA ALA A 31 2.61 1.25 -2.56
C ALA A 31 2.41 0.98 -1.06
N GLU A 32 2.59 -0.28 -0.63
CA GLU A 32 2.48 -0.67 0.78
C GLU A 32 3.58 -0.03 1.64
N ARG A 33 4.85 -0.06 1.23
CA ARG A 33 5.93 0.63 1.96
C ARG A 33 5.63 2.10 2.18
N ASN A 34 5.20 2.80 1.12
CA ASN A 34 4.88 4.21 1.23
C ASN A 34 3.68 4.45 2.12
N THR A 35 2.67 3.58 2.06
CA THR A 35 1.50 3.66 2.94
C THR A 35 1.90 3.53 4.41
N GLN A 36 2.85 2.65 4.71
CA GLN A 36 3.43 2.53 6.05
C GLN A 36 4.21 3.79 6.44
N MET A 37 4.96 4.37 5.51
CA MET A 37 5.65 5.65 5.72
C MET A 37 4.70 6.83 5.95
N LEU A 38 3.50 6.84 5.38
CA LEU A 38 2.51 7.90 5.65
C LEU A 38 2.17 8.01 7.14
N MET A 39 2.36 6.91 7.87
CA MET A 39 2.11 6.85 9.30
C MET A 39 3.29 7.33 10.14
N THR A 40 4.48 7.47 9.55
CA THR A 40 5.69 7.91 10.23
C THR A 40 6.24 9.24 9.74
N ASP A 41 5.80 9.73 8.58
CA ASP A 41 6.33 10.97 8.00
C ASP A 41 6.13 12.12 8.99
N SER A 42 7.19 12.79 9.42
CA SER A 42 7.07 14.07 10.10
C SER A 42 6.64 15.15 9.12
N LYS A 43 6.10 16.28 9.61
CA LYS A 43 5.93 17.47 8.77
C LYS A 43 7.31 17.90 8.23
N ASP A 44 7.34 18.39 6.99
CA ASP A 44 8.51 19.12 6.50
C ASP A 44 8.71 20.42 7.30
N GLU A 45 9.85 21.07 7.12
CA GLU A 45 10.20 22.31 7.84
C GLU A 45 9.19 23.45 7.65
N ASP A 46 8.45 23.44 6.53
CA ASP A 46 7.39 24.40 6.21
C ASP A 46 6.00 23.99 6.72
N GLY A 47 5.92 22.86 7.45
CA GLY A 47 4.67 22.35 8.00
C GLY A 47 3.80 21.58 7.01
N THR A 48 4.26 21.39 5.76
CA THR A 48 3.55 20.60 4.76
C THR A 48 3.81 19.11 4.94
N TYR A 49 2.88 18.29 4.42
CA TYR A 49 3.01 16.84 4.46
C TYR A 49 3.12 16.29 3.03
N ARG A 50 4.12 15.45 2.78
CA ARG A 50 4.40 14.90 1.44
C ARG A 50 3.51 13.71 1.04
N TYR A 51 2.58 13.30 1.91
CA TYR A 51 1.74 12.13 1.65
C TYR A 51 0.90 12.28 0.38
N GLU A 52 0.49 13.49 0.03
CA GLU A 52 -0.32 13.72 -1.19
C GLU A 52 0.48 13.43 -2.47
N GLU A 53 1.79 13.73 -2.47
CA GLU A 53 2.69 13.36 -3.56
C GLU A 53 2.89 11.84 -3.61
N LEU A 54 3.17 11.23 -2.46
CA LEU A 54 3.40 9.79 -2.35
C LEU A 54 2.18 8.96 -2.77
N ILE A 55 0.96 9.45 -2.52
CA ILE A 55 -0.27 8.77 -2.95
C ILE A 55 -0.42 8.82 -4.47
N LYS A 56 -0.10 9.94 -5.13
CA LYS A 56 -0.28 10.11 -6.58
C LYS A 56 0.63 9.20 -7.42
N ASP A 57 1.80 8.84 -6.88
CA ASP A 57 2.75 7.96 -7.55
C ASP A 57 2.22 6.52 -7.69
N TRP A 58 1.55 6.00 -6.66
CA TRP A 58 1.20 4.58 -6.56
C TRP A 58 -0.30 4.30 -6.67
N TYR A 59 -1.13 5.32 -6.47
CA TYR A 59 -2.58 5.21 -6.55
C TYR A 59 -3.10 6.13 -7.63
N LEU A 60 -3.94 5.60 -8.51
CA LEU A 60 -4.46 6.39 -9.62
C LEU A 60 -5.42 7.46 -9.09
N GLU A 61 -5.21 8.71 -9.47
CA GLU A 61 -6.04 9.84 -9.03
C GLU A 61 -7.54 9.58 -9.30
N GLY A 62 -8.39 9.95 -8.34
CA GLY A 62 -9.83 9.78 -8.42
C GLY A 62 -10.35 8.34 -8.20
N SER A 63 -9.46 7.34 -8.18
CA SER A 63 -9.81 5.94 -7.94
C SER A 63 -10.27 5.67 -6.49
N GLN A 64 -10.86 4.50 -6.24
CA GLN A 64 -11.28 4.12 -4.89
C GLN A 64 -10.08 3.96 -3.96
N ALA A 65 -8.99 3.34 -4.42
CA ALA A 65 -7.78 3.17 -3.63
C ALA A 65 -7.16 4.52 -3.26
N HIS A 66 -7.05 5.45 -4.23
CA HIS A 66 -6.56 6.80 -3.96
C HIS A 66 -7.39 7.50 -2.87
N LYS A 67 -8.72 7.54 -3.02
CA LYS A 67 -9.62 8.18 -2.04
C LYS A 67 -9.48 7.54 -0.65
N CYS A 68 -9.45 6.21 -0.57
CA CYS A 68 -9.31 5.49 0.69
C CYS A 68 -7.97 5.79 1.37
N ARG A 69 -6.86 5.77 0.64
CA ARG A 69 -5.52 6.01 1.20
C ARG A 69 -5.29 7.47 1.55
N THR A 70 -5.87 8.41 0.82
CA THR A 70 -5.87 9.83 1.21
C THR A 70 -6.64 10.03 2.51
N ALA A 71 -7.83 9.43 2.65
CA ALA A 71 -8.61 9.51 3.89
C ALA A 71 -7.88 8.85 5.06
N TYR A 72 -7.25 7.70 4.82
CA TYR A 72 -6.42 7.02 5.82
C TYR A 72 -5.26 7.89 6.29
N ALA A 73 -4.49 8.46 5.36
CA ALA A 73 -3.37 9.34 5.68
C ALA A 73 -3.82 10.54 6.52
N LYS A 74 -4.93 11.20 6.12
CA LYS A 74 -5.53 12.30 6.90
C LYS A 74 -5.91 11.86 8.31
N GLY A 75 -6.60 10.72 8.44
CA GLY A 75 -6.99 10.18 9.74
C GLY A 75 -5.79 9.90 10.66
N VAL A 76 -4.73 9.30 10.14
CA VAL A 76 -3.49 9.08 10.93
C VAL A 76 -2.86 10.40 11.37
N ARG A 77 -2.93 11.46 10.56
CA ARG A 77 -2.39 12.79 10.93
C ARG A 77 -3.12 13.46 12.06
N ASP A 78 -4.44 13.28 12.10
CA ASP A 78 -5.27 13.87 13.13
C ASP A 78 -5.08 13.16 14.49
N THR A 79 -4.40 12.01 14.51
CA THR A 79 -4.05 11.31 15.73
C THR A 79 -2.66 11.70 16.22
N GLU A 80 -2.54 12.08 17.50
CA GLU A 80 -1.25 12.24 18.19
C GLU A 80 -0.54 10.88 18.46
N LEU A 81 -0.93 9.83 17.74
CA LEU A 81 -0.45 8.47 17.96
C LEU A 81 0.85 8.23 17.17
N GLU A 82 1.88 7.76 17.85
CA GLU A 82 3.11 7.29 17.23
C GLU A 82 3.00 5.81 16.89
N LEU A 83 3.25 5.42 15.65
CA LEU A 83 3.25 4.00 15.27
C LEU A 83 4.64 3.37 15.38
N TRP A 84 4.68 2.12 15.82
CA TRP A 84 5.90 1.34 15.99
C TRP A 84 5.71 -0.09 15.51
N GLY A 85 6.79 -0.71 15.02
CA GLY A 85 6.84 -2.13 14.70
C GLY A 85 6.88 -2.43 13.21
N HIS A 86 6.42 -3.62 12.82
CA HIS A 86 6.55 -4.12 11.45
C HIS A 86 5.26 -4.71 10.93
N THR A 87 4.96 -4.49 9.65
CA THR A 87 3.95 -5.28 8.94
C THR A 87 4.65 -6.31 8.05
N ARG A 88 4.16 -7.56 8.07
CA ARG A 88 4.63 -8.60 7.14
C ARG A 88 3.56 -8.89 6.09
N PHE A 89 3.97 -8.89 4.82
CA PHE A 89 3.14 -9.24 3.68
C PHE A 89 3.59 -10.56 3.05
N TYR A 90 2.64 -11.45 2.72
CA TYR A 90 2.96 -12.81 2.30
C TYR A 90 1.92 -13.46 1.37
N ALA A 91 2.28 -14.63 0.85
CA ALA A 91 1.47 -15.45 -0.05
C ALA A 91 0.85 -14.68 -1.24
N PRO A 92 1.63 -13.85 -1.99
CA PRO A 92 1.09 -13.08 -3.08
C PRO A 92 0.66 -13.99 -4.23
N LYS A 93 -0.52 -13.72 -4.77
CA LYS A 93 -1.07 -14.33 -5.99
C LYS A 93 -1.37 -13.24 -6.98
N VAL A 94 -0.63 -13.25 -8.08
CA VAL A 94 -0.73 -12.22 -9.12
C VAL A 94 -1.22 -12.80 -10.44
N SER A 95 -2.20 -12.11 -11.03
CA SER A 95 -2.69 -12.36 -12.38
C SER A 95 -2.62 -11.07 -13.20
N VAL A 96 -2.08 -11.17 -14.41
CA VAL A 96 -1.95 -10.08 -15.36
C VAL A 96 -2.81 -10.43 -16.57
N TYR A 97 -3.62 -9.49 -17.04
CA TYR A 97 -4.59 -9.71 -18.10
C TYR A 97 -4.76 -8.45 -18.97
N ASP A 98 -5.68 -8.51 -19.95
CA ASP A 98 -5.97 -7.41 -20.87
C ASP A 98 -4.71 -6.92 -21.62
N GLY A 99 -3.98 -7.88 -22.22
CA GLY A 99 -2.74 -7.60 -22.95
C GLY A 99 -1.62 -7.04 -22.08
N GLY A 100 -1.64 -7.29 -20.77
CA GLY A 100 -0.60 -6.80 -19.85
C GLY A 100 -0.85 -5.41 -19.27
N ARG A 101 -2.08 -4.88 -19.42
CA ARG A 101 -2.47 -3.53 -18.95
C ARG A 101 -3.20 -3.50 -17.62
N LYS A 102 -3.79 -4.63 -17.22
CA LYS A 102 -4.53 -4.79 -15.95
C LYS A 102 -3.96 -5.93 -15.14
N ALA A 103 -4.00 -5.81 -13.83
CA ALA A 103 -3.58 -6.86 -12.92
C ALA A 103 -4.49 -6.95 -11.70
N ARG A 104 -4.55 -8.16 -11.14
CA ARG A 104 -5.08 -8.43 -9.81
C ARG A 104 -3.99 -9.06 -8.98
N LEU A 105 -3.86 -8.56 -7.75
CA LEU A 105 -2.96 -9.09 -6.76
C LEU A 105 -3.77 -9.40 -5.49
N GLU A 106 -3.59 -10.60 -4.96
CA GLU A 106 -4.08 -11.01 -3.64
C GLU A 106 -2.87 -11.30 -2.74
N TYR A 107 -2.89 -10.86 -1.49
CA TYR A 107 -1.84 -11.16 -0.51
C TYR A 107 -2.43 -11.11 0.91
N CYS A 108 -1.69 -11.66 1.85
CA CYS A 108 -2.01 -11.59 3.26
C CYS A 108 -1.13 -10.54 3.94
N ALA A 109 -1.68 -9.88 4.97
CA ALA A 109 -0.92 -9.02 5.85
C ALA A 109 -0.98 -9.56 7.29
N ASP A 110 0.12 -9.42 8.00
CA ASP A 110 0.25 -9.66 9.43
C ASP A 110 0.65 -8.35 10.08
N HIS A 111 -0.30 -7.79 10.82
CA HIS A 111 -0.18 -6.52 11.53
C HIS A 111 -0.04 -6.72 13.04
N ASP A 112 0.04 -7.98 13.53
CA ASP A 112 0.11 -8.28 14.96
C ASP A 112 1.40 -7.76 15.60
N LEU A 113 2.38 -7.42 14.77
CA LEU A 113 3.67 -6.84 15.15
C LEU A 113 3.66 -5.31 15.11
N MET A 114 2.48 -4.68 15.02
CA MET A 114 2.32 -3.24 14.88
C MET A 114 1.45 -2.62 15.98
N GLU A 115 1.96 -1.54 16.56
CA GLU A 115 1.37 -0.87 17.71
C GLU A 115 1.28 0.64 17.46
N ALA A 116 0.26 1.27 18.03
CA ALA A 116 0.19 2.72 18.22
C ALA A 116 0.55 3.07 19.66
N ARG A 117 1.19 4.23 19.86
CA ARG A 117 1.60 4.72 21.18
C ARG A 117 1.12 6.15 21.39
N HIS A 118 0.70 6.46 22.62
CA HIS A 118 0.44 7.83 23.08
C HIS A 118 1.04 8.01 24.47
N GLY A 119 2.11 8.81 24.58
CA GLY A 119 2.90 8.89 25.80
C GLY A 119 3.45 7.52 26.20
N THR A 120 3.01 6.98 27.32
CA THR A 120 3.42 5.65 27.82
C THR A 120 2.42 4.53 27.52
N LYS A 121 1.28 4.85 26.88
CA LYS A 121 0.24 3.86 26.55
C LYS A 121 0.48 3.28 25.16
N GLU A 122 0.32 1.97 25.06
CA GLU A 122 0.46 1.19 23.82
C GLU A 122 -0.89 0.58 23.45
N TYR A 123 -1.20 0.60 22.15
CA TYR A 123 -2.46 0.13 21.59
C TYR A 123 -2.15 -0.81 20.41
N PRO A 124 -2.57 -2.08 20.45
CA PRO A 124 -2.40 -2.97 19.31
C PRO A 124 -3.25 -2.48 18.13
N LEU A 125 -2.69 -2.44 16.92
CA LEU A 125 -3.42 -2.01 15.72
C LEU A 125 -4.32 -3.11 15.14
N ALA A 126 -3.99 -4.37 15.42
CA ALA A 126 -4.76 -5.53 15.01
C ALA A 126 -4.98 -6.46 16.19
N LYS A 127 -6.08 -7.23 16.13
CA LYS A 127 -6.31 -8.32 17.06
C LYS A 127 -5.33 -9.44 16.75
N ALA A 128 -4.60 -9.90 17.76
CA ALA A 128 -3.70 -11.04 17.63
C ALA A 128 -4.38 -12.25 16.97
N GLY A 129 -3.72 -12.82 15.96
CA GLY A 129 -4.22 -13.93 15.16
C GLY A 129 -5.13 -13.53 14.00
N THR A 130 -5.30 -12.23 13.71
CA THR A 130 -6.09 -11.75 12.58
C THR A 130 -5.17 -11.44 11.40
N TYR A 131 -5.29 -12.26 10.35
CA TYR A 131 -4.46 -12.16 9.14
C TYR A 131 -5.31 -11.72 7.94
N PRO A 132 -5.46 -10.41 7.70
CA PRO A 132 -6.30 -9.93 6.62
C PRO A 132 -5.78 -10.34 5.25
N ARG A 133 -6.72 -10.71 4.38
CA ARG A 133 -6.47 -10.89 2.95
C ARG A 133 -6.81 -9.61 2.20
N HIS A 134 -5.82 -9.06 1.52
CA HIS A 134 -5.95 -7.93 0.64
C HIS A 134 -6.14 -8.41 -0.80
N ARG A 135 -7.03 -7.73 -1.52
CA ARG A 135 -7.19 -7.87 -2.98
C ARG A 135 -7.12 -6.50 -3.61
N THR A 136 -6.14 -6.34 -4.49
CA THR A 136 -5.83 -5.07 -5.15
C THR A 136 -5.97 -5.23 -6.66
N HIS A 137 -6.52 -4.19 -7.28
CA HIS A 137 -6.59 -4.09 -8.74
C HIS A 137 -5.63 -2.99 -9.18
N LEU A 138 -4.82 -3.28 -10.19
CA LEU A 138 -3.81 -2.37 -10.71
C LEU A 138 -3.96 -2.17 -12.22
N VAL A 139 -3.52 -1.01 -12.69
CA VAL A 139 -3.52 -0.62 -14.10
C VAL A 139 -2.20 0.05 -14.47
N LYS A 140 -1.76 -0.10 -15.72
CA LYS A 140 -0.59 0.62 -16.26
C LYS A 140 -0.93 2.00 -16.86
N ASP A 141 -2.20 2.35 -16.96
CA ASP A 141 -2.64 3.53 -17.72
C ASP A 141 -3.26 4.59 -16.81
N GLU A 142 -2.80 5.84 -16.96
CA GLU A 142 -3.40 7.01 -16.32
C GLU A 142 -4.76 7.38 -16.93
N ASN A 143 -5.08 6.86 -18.13
CA ASN A 143 -6.34 7.09 -18.85
C ASN A 143 -7.47 6.13 -18.45
N TRP A 144 -7.46 5.60 -17.23
CA TRP A 144 -8.57 4.78 -16.72
C TRP A 144 -9.92 5.46 -16.93
N GLY A 145 -10.80 4.84 -17.71
CA GLY A 145 -12.14 5.35 -18.03
C GLY A 145 -12.24 6.17 -19.33
N LYS A 146 -11.16 6.33 -20.09
CA LYS A 146 -11.18 6.88 -21.45
C LYS A 146 -10.73 5.80 -22.44
N ASP A 147 -11.53 5.54 -23.47
CA ASP A 147 -11.25 4.58 -24.55
C ASP A 147 -10.09 5.05 -25.45
N VAL A 148 -8.90 5.24 -24.89
CA VAL A 148 -7.73 5.72 -25.64
C VAL A 148 -6.59 4.74 -25.44
N ARG A 149 -6.13 4.13 -26.54
CA ARG A 149 -4.86 3.40 -26.59
C ARG A 149 -3.73 4.43 -26.49
N PRO A 150 -2.82 4.33 -25.52
CA PRO A 150 -1.62 5.17 -25.53
C PRO A 150 -0.70 4.81 -26.71
N PRO A 151 0.05 5.77 -27.27
CA PRO A 151 1.11 5.50 -28.24
C PRO A 151 2.15 4.52 -27.69
N GLU A 152 2.71 3.66 -28.55
CA GLU A 152 3.57 2.52 -28.21
C GLU A 152 4.87 2.89 -27.46
N ASP A 153 5.20 4.18 -27.44
CA ASP A 153 6.49 4.75 -27.07
C ASP A 153 6.46 5.59 -25.78
N LYS A 154 5.27 5.84 -25.19
CA LYS A 154 5.12 6.52 -23.87
C LYS A 154 3.96 5.99 -23.01
N ALA A 155 3.68 4.70 -23.04
CA ALA A 155 2.80 4.09 -22.04
C ALA A 155 3.42 4.26 -20.63
N GLY A 156 2.64 4.80 -19.68
CA GLY A 156 2.96 4.81 -18.26
C GLY A 156 3.45 3.42 -17.83
N ARG A 157 4.72 3.34 -17.43
CA ARG A 157 5.39 2.04 -17.20
C ARG A 157 5.10 1.46 -15.83
N GLU A 158 4.57 2.27 -14.91
CA GLU A 158 4.34 1.89 -13.52
C GLU A 158 2.89 1.48 -13.28
N TRP A 159 2.70 0.40 -12.52
CA TRP A 159 1.37 -0.04 -12.12
C TRP A 159 0.83 0.86 -11.01
N LYS A 160 -0.35 1.44 -11.21
CA LYS A 160 -1.09 2.18 -10.20
C LYS A 160 -2.24 1.36 -9.65
N THR A 161 -2.40 1.36 -8.33
CA THR A 161 -3.52 0.71 -7.64
C THR A 161 -4.78 1.56 -7.80
N VAL A 162 -5.86 0.95 -8.28
CA VAL A 162 -7.15 1.64 -8.50
C VAL A 162 -8.23 1.20 -7.52
N ARG A 163 -8.09 0.00 -6.98
CA ARG A 163 -9.06 -0.57 -6.03
C ARG A 163 -8.34 -1.45 -5.03
N GLU A 164 -8.76 -1.36 -3.77
CA GLU A 164 -8.29 -2.21 -2.68
C GLU A 164 -9.48 -2.68 -1.85
N THR A 165 -9.48 -3.95 -1.50
CA THR A 165 -10.45 -4.55 -0.59
C THR A 165 -9.73 -5.45 0.39
N MET A 166 -10.23 -5.51 1.62
CA MET A 166 -9.65 -6.30 2.71
C MET A 166 -10.72 -7.22 3.29
N THR A 167 -10.34 -8.45 3.61
CA THR A 167 -11.16 -9.40 4.40
C THR A 167 -10.42 -9.71 5.70
N PRO A 168 -10.92 -9.32 6.88
CA PRO A 168 -10.20 -9.37 8.16
C PRO A 168 -9.61 -10.74 8.53
N ASP A 169 -10.37 -11.82 8.40
CA ASP A 169 -9.91 -13.19 8.71
C ASP A 169 -9.74 -14.01 7.43
N GLY A 170 -9.05 -13.40 6.47
CA GLY A 170 -8.98 -13.93 5.11
C GLY A 170 -7.88 -14.95 4.88
N CYS A 171 -6.86 -15.02 5.75
CA CYS A 171 -5.70 -15.89 5.59
C CYS A 171 -5.45 -16.80 6.78
N ASP A 172 -4.83 -17.95 6.51
CA ASP A 172 -4.29 -18.82 7.55
C ASP A 172 -3.00 -18.22 8.11
N LYS A 173 -2.73 -18.51 9.40
CA LYS A 173 -1.47 -18.15 10.06
C LYS A 173 -0.26 -18.69 9.30
N ARG A 174 0.83 -17.94 9.31
CA ARG A 174 2.05 -18.27 8.57
C ARG A 174 3.19 -18.77 9.46
#